data_AF-A0A6N4QFR1-F1
#
_entry.id   AF-A0A6N4QFR1-F1
#
_cell.length_a   1.000
_cell.length_b   1.000
_cell.length_c   1.000
_cell.angle_alpha   90.00
_cell.angle_beta   90.00
_cell.angle_gamma   90.00
#
_symmetry.space_group_name_H-M   'P 1'
#
loop_
_entity.id
_entity.type
_entity.pdbx_description
1 polymer ?
#
loop_
_entity_poly.entity_id
_entity_poly.type
_entity_poly.pdbx_seq_one_letter_code
_entity_poly.pdbx_strand_id
1 'polypeptide(L)'
;MLTYIRENRKYVFLLILVWAIAAAWILPNRYKLLSKLALMIQPPGYDPKTAGEFIEKGDAILQREVAYQDLGERIPDLDILKEACLYYYSLSERDTVLYRPSWTDSMSIWRFKDAGMGEESSEKKISSKTKSRNPITGSFNPGEYWKVASPNVLEALDYYKRALNFSGPDFSVPKKIEKTALAVCRPEEVLLAYADYVRNTEEAVRVAMEKKKKPKSFFSCGNDDEPANVLTEKQNQMRVWSQIKSNSFVIDSDRNLKVNANDFKKALNLLAFGIYRTGLNSISPLEADGILEKLLFFSDPGTVEYDELLLKRGMLNYQLGKRDPFFFNKAIFYFTEASKSELLDKGSVFESRLMIVRAEIRKGQLDSALLELQKLETDLYTIDKAYRVTGSGRSDLVEDRKKLLRYVLRKKGRYEEADELYVEEDSLF
;
A
#
# COMPACT_ATOMS: atom_id res chain seq x y z
N MET A 1 -56.77 -24.09 32.36
CA MET A 1 -55.32 -24.08 32.02
C MET A 1 -54.55 -25.19 32.74
N LEU A 2 -54.70 -25.37 34.07
CA LEU A 2 -54.06 -26.45 34.84
C LEU A 2 -54.51 -27.89 34.46
N THR A 3 -55.73 -28.05 33.94
CA THR A 3 -56.26 -29.36 33.47
C THR A 3 -55.63 -29.79 32.14
N TYR A 4 -55.39 -28.85 31.22
CA TYR A 4 -54.76 -29.10 29.91
C TYR A 4 -53.30 -29.56 30.04
N ILE A 5 -52.58 -29.03 31.04
CA ILE A 5 -51.20 -29.43 31.38
C ILE A 5 -51.16 -30.86 31.96
N ARG A 6 -52.25 -31.31 32.60
CA ARG A 6 -52.34 -32.63 33.24
C ARG A 6 -52.56 -33.76 32.23
N GLU A 7 -53.40 -33.52 31.22
CA GLU A 7 -53.64 -34.48 30.12
C GLU A 7 -52.47 -34.55 29.13
N ASN A 8 -51.84 -33.42 28.81
CA ASN A 8 -50.73 -33.35 27.87
C ASN A 8 -49.35 -33.29 28.54
N ARG A 9 -49.23 -33.81 29.77
CA ARG A 9 -48.01 -33.72 30.60
C ARG A 9 -46.76 -34.24 29.87
N LYS A 10 -46.91 -35.30 29.08
CA LYS A 10 -45.80 -35.86 28.26
C LYS A 10 -45.33 -34.87 27.21
N TYR A 11 -46.24 -34.21 26.48
CA TYR A 11 -45.90 -33.22 25.46
C TYR A 11 -45.31 -31.95 26.06
N VAL A 12 -45.82 -31.48 27.18
CA VAL A 12 -45.26 -30.31 27.89
C VAL A 12 -43.84 -30.60 28.38
N PHE A 13 -43.61 -31.79 28.96
CA PHE A 13 -42.25 -32.20 29.34
C PHE A 13 -41.32 -32.34 28.15
N LEU A 14 -41.78 -32.95 27.05
CA LEU A 14 -40.98 -33.10 25.83
C LEU A 14 -40.63 -31.74 25.23
N LEU A 15 -41.56 -30.78 25.26
CA LEU A 15 -41.33 -29.43 24.79
C LEU A 15 -40.32 -28.68 25.67
N ILE A 16 -40.42 -28.80 27.00
CA ILE A 16 -39.41 -28.24 27.93
C ILE A 16 -38.05 -28.89 27.71
N LEU A 17 -38.00 -30.20 27.47
CA LEU A 17 -36.75 -30.95 27.25
C LEU A 17 -36.10 -30.57 25.92
N VAL A 18 -36.90 -30.41 24.86
CA VAL A 18 -36.45 -29.87 23.56
C VAL A 18 -35.94 -28.45 23.71
N TRP A 19 -36.62 -27.59 24.48
CA TRP A 19 -36.16 -26.23 24.77
C TRP A 19 -34.88 -26.20 25.60
N ALA A 20 -34.73 -27.12 26.57
CA ALA A 20 -33.51 -27.23 27.38
C ALA A 20 -32.31 -27.70 26.55
N ILE A 21 -32.49 -28.71 25.68
CA ILE A 21 -31.45 -29.18 24.76
C ILE A 21 -31.11 -28.10 23.72
N ALA A 22 -32.13 -27.45 23.14
CA ALA A 22 -31.94 -26.35 22.19
C ALA A 22 -31.21 -25.17 22.85
N ALA A 23 -31.58 -24.78 24.08
CA ALA A 23 -30.89 -23.74 24.83
C ALA A 23 -29.44 -24.13 25.14
N ALA A 24 -29.20 -25.36 25.60
CA ALA A 24 -27.86 -25.87 25.89
C ALA A 24 -26.96 -25.95 24.65
N TRP A 25 -27.53 -26.12 23.45
CA TRP A 25 -26.79 -26.17 22.20
C TRP A 25 -26.61 -24.79 21.54
N ILE A 26 -27.62 -23.92 21.63
CA ILE A 26 -27.63 -22.57 21.03
C ILE A 26 -26.85 -21.57 21.87
N LEU A 27 -26.97 -21.57 23.20
CA LEU A 27 -26.28 -20.60 24.08
C LEU A 27 -24.75 -20.60 23.97
N PRO A 28 -24.05 -21.77 23.93
CA PRO A 28 -22.60 -21.78 23.74
C PRO A 28 -22.19 -21.43 22.31
N ASN A 29 -23.01 -21.76 21.32
CA ASN A 29 -22.74 -21.49 19.90
C ASN A 29 -23.35 -20.18 19.38
N ARG A 30 -23.92 -19.35 20.27
CA ARG A 30 -24.73 -18.19 19.89
C ARG A 30 -23.98 -17.22 18.99
N TYR A 31 -22.72 -16.94 19.30
CA TYR A 31 -21.90 -16.02 18.50
C TYR A 31 -21.58 -16.59 17.11
N LYS A 32 -21.39 -17.91 17.00
CA LYS A 32 -21.12 -18.58 15.71
C LYS A 32 -22.38 -18.71 14.85
N LEU A 33 -23.53 -18.91 15.47
CA LEU A 33 -24.83 -18.94 14.79
C LEU A 33 -25.24 -17.53 14.35
N LEU A 34 -25.10 -16.54 15.24
CA LEU A 34 -25.36 -15.14 14.92
C LEU A 34 -24.38 -14.60 13.88
N SER A 35 -23.10 -14.97 13.92
CA SER A 35 -22.15 -14.57 12.88
C SER A 35 -22.48 -15.22 11.53
N LYS A 36 -22.86 -16.50 11.51
CA LYS A 36 -23.32 -17.17 10.28
C LYS A 36 -24.61 -16.56 9.74
N LEU A 37 -25.58 -16.25 10.60
CA LEU A 37 -26.81 -15.56 10.23
C LEU A 37 -26.51 -14.14 9.74
N ALA A 38 -25.63 -13.39 10.41
CA ALA A 38 -25.23 -12.06 10.00
C ALA A 38 -24.54 -12.08 8.63
N LEU A 39 -23.64 -13.03 8.38
CA LEU A 39 -23.01 -13.24 7.07
C LEU A 39 -24.01 -13.69 6.00
N MET A 40 -25.11 -14.35 6.38
CA MET A 40 -26.16 -14.77 5.46
C MET A 40 -27.17 -13.65 5.15
N ILE A 41 -27.43 -12.77 6.11
CA ILE A 41 -28.36 -11.63 6.00
C ILE A 41 -27.66 -10.45 5.32
N GLN A 42 -26.38 -10.23 5.63
CA GLN A 42 -25.51 -9.20 5.06
C GLN A 42 -24.15 -9.82 4.73
N PRO A 43 -24.00 -10.51 3.60
CA PRO A 43 -22.70 -10.96 3.17
C PRO A 43 -21.77 -9.75 2.98
N PRO A 44 -20.50 -9.83 3.40
CA PRO A 44 -19.52 -8.80 3.06
C PRO A 44 -19.46 -8.71 1.53
N GLY A 45 -19.65 -7.50 1.03
CA GLY A 45 -19.88 -7.27 -0.39
C GLY A 45 -20.23 -5.82 -0.65
N TYR A 46 -20.22 -5.45 -1.92
CA TYR A 46 -20.57 -4.10 -2.34
C TYR A 46 -22.05 -3.82 -2.04
N ASP A 47 -22.30 -2.99 -1.03
CA ASP A 47 -23.61 -2.42 -0.72
C ASP A 47 -23.47 -0.91 -0.45
N PRO A 48 -23.68 -0.08 -1.48
CA PRO A 48 -23.47 1.35 -1.37
C PRO A 48 -24.47 2.05 -0.44
N LYS A 49 -25.63 1.45 -0.13
CA LYS A 49 -26.61 2.07 0.78
C LYS A 49 -26.10 2.03 2.22
N THR A 50 -25.70 0.85 2.67
CA THR A 50 -25.14 0.68 4.02
C THR A 50 -23.81 1.42 4.17
N ALA A 51 -22.96 1.44 3.13
CA ALA A 51 -21.77 2.29 3.12
C ALA A 51 -22.12 3.78 3.34
N GLY A 52 -23.12 4.29 2.61
CA GLY A 52 -23.61 5.67 2.76
C GLY A 52 -24.08 5.98 4.18
N GLU A 53 -24.89 5.11 4.78
CA GLU A 53 -25.37 5.29 6.16
C GLU A 53 -24.25 5.37 7.20
N PHE A 54 -23.19 4.57 7.03
CA PHE A 54 -22.02 4.65 7.91
C PHE A 54 -21.20 5.92 7.69
N ILE A 55 -21.06 6.36 6.44
CA ILE A 55 -20.38 7.61 6.10
C ILE A 55 -21.12 8.80 6.71
N GLU A 56 -22.45 8.85 6.57
CA GLU A 56 -23.29 9.91 7.15
C GLU A 56 -23.19 9.96 8.67
N LYS A 57 -23.16 8.80 9.34
CA LYS A 57 -22.93 8.72 10.80
C LYS A 57 -21.56 9.26 11.20
N GLY A 58 -20.51 8.91 10.45
CA GLY A 58 -19.16 9.44 10.68
C GLY A 58 -19.08 10.95 10.48
N ASP A 59 -19.66 11.46 9.39
CA ASP A 59 -19.71 12.89 9.06
C ASP A 59 -20.49 13.67 10.13
N ALA A 60 -21.62 13.12 10.60
CA ALA A 60 -22.44 13.73 11.65
C ALA A 60 -21.69 13.84 12.98
N ILE A 61 -20.81 12.88 13.30
CA ILE A 61 -19.96 12.95 14.52
C ILE A 61 -18.90 14.02 14.37
N LEU A 62 -18.25 14.12 13.20
CA LEU A 62 -17.24 15.16 12.95
C LEU A 62 -17.82 16.56 12.93
N GLN A 63 -19.10 16.73 12.58
CA GLN A 63 -19.80 18.01 12.61
C GLN A 63 -20.32 18.41 14.00
N ARG A 64 -20.18 17.55 15.02
CA ARG A 64 -20.58 17.92 16.39
C ARG A 64 -19.62 18.95 16.94
N GLU A 65 -20.18 20.03 17.44
CA GLU A 65 -19.42 21.04 18.17
C GLU A 65 -18.98 20.48 19.52
N VAL A 66 -17.73 20.72 19.86
CA VAL A 66 -17.13 20.32 21.13
C VAL A 66 -16.76 21.58 21.90
N ALA A 67 -17.10 21.62 23.18
CA ALA A 67 -16.76 22.74 24.05
C ALA A 67 -15.27 22.70 24.41
N TYR A 68 -14.51 23.71 23.99
CA TYR A 68 -13.11 23.92 24.33
C TYR A 68 -12.99 24.94 25.46
N GLN A 69 -12.17 24.64 26.47
CA GLN A 69 -11.99 25.49 27.66
C GLN A 69 -11.66 26.96 27.31
N ASP A 70 -10.90 27.19 26.24
CA ASP A 70 -10.43 28.53 25.85
C ASP A 70 -11.04 29.10 24.55
N LEU A 71 -11.84 28.32 23.81
CA LEU A 71 -12.27 28.68 22.44
C LEU A 71 -13.80 28.57 22.20
N GLY A 72 -14.57 28.13 23.20
CA GLY A 72 -16.01 27.90 23.08
C GLY A 72 -16.35 26.60 22.33
N GLU A 73 -17.60 26.47 21.88
CA GLU A 73 -18.04 25.33 21.07
C GLU A 73 -17.51 25.48 19.63
N ARG A 74 -16.73 24.51 19.16
CA ARG A 74 -16.24 24.48 17.76
C ARG A 74 -16.24 23.08 17.18
N ILE A 75 -16.35 23.01 15.86
CA ILE A 75 -16.17 21.78 15.10
C ILE A 75 -14.68 21.38 15.14
N PRO A 76 -14.34 20.11 15.40
CA PRO A 76 -12.97 19.61 15.34
C PRO A 76 -12.31 19.86 13.98
N ASP A 77 -11.23 20.63 13.98
CA ASP A 77 -10.38 20.84 12.81
C ASP A 77 -9.30 19.75 12.73
N LEU A 78 -9.48 18.84 11.77
CA LEU A 78 -8.59 17.69 11.54
C LEU A 78 -7.16 18.10 11.15
N ASP A 79 -6.98 19.25 10.50
CA ASP A 79 -5.65 19.70 10.07
C ASP A 79 -4.83 20.15 11.29
N ILE A 80 -5.46 20.84 12.24
CA ILE A 80 -4.83 21.23 13.51
C ILE A 80 -4.46 20.00 14.35
N LEU A 81 -5.34 19.00 14.41
CA LEU A 81 -5.06 17.73 15.08
C LEU A 81 -3.87 16.99 14.44
N LYS A 82 -3.81 16.97 13.11
CA LYS A 82 -2.69 16.39 12.35
C LYS A 82 -1.37 17.14 12.59
N GLU A 83 -1.39 18.46 12.60
CA GLU A 83 -0.21 19.27 12.92
C GLU A 83 0.27 19.03 14.34
N ALA A 84 -0.65 18.87 15.31
CA ALA A 84 -0.32 18.50 16.68
C ALA A 84 0.35 17.13 16.74
N CYS A 85 -0.16 16.12 16.01
CA CYS A 85 0.49 14.81 15.90
C CYS A 85 1.93 14.91 15.38
N LEU A 86 2.14 15.66 14.29
CA LEU A 86 3.48 15.84 13.70
C LEU A 86 4.42 16.59 14.65
N TYR A 87 3.90 17.59 15.36
CA TYR A 87 4.64 18.35 16.36
C TYR A 87 5.09 17.45 17.51
N TYR A 88 4.18 16.72 18.16
CA TYR A 88 4.55 15.83 19.28
C TYR A 88 5.42 14.65 18.85
N TYR A 89 5.21 14.10 17.64
CA TYR A 89 6.09 13.09 17.06
C TYR A 89 7.52 13.61 16.84
N SER A 90 7.68 14.90 16.55
CA SER A 90 9.00 15.52 16.41
C SER A 90 9.66 15.90 17.75
N LEU A 91 8.88 16.07 18.82
CA LEU A 91 9.35 16.36 20.19
C LEU A 91 9.65 15.14 21.05
N SER A 92 8.94 14.01 20.83
CA SER A 92 9.24 12.78 21.54
C SER A 92 10.58 12.23 21.07
N GLU A 93 11.64 12.46 21.85
CA GLU A 93 12.90 11.73 21.70
C GLU A 93 12.57 10.22 21.64
N ARG A 94 13.05 9.61 20.56
CA ARG A 94 12.66 8.29 20.07
C ARG A 94 12.79 7.22 21.15
N ASP A 95 11.78 6.37 21.26
CA ASP A 95 11.91 5.10 21.97
C ASP A 95 13.01 4.26 21.28
N THR A 96 14.17 4.14 21.93
CA THR A 96 15.38 3.53 21.36
C THR A 96 15.25 2.02 21.14
N VAL A 97 14.22 1.39 21.69
CA VAL A 97 14.00 -0.06 21.58
C VAL A 97 13.08 -0.40 20.40
N LEU A 98 12.05 0.40 20.14
CA LEU A 98 11.10 0.18 19.04
C LEU A 98 11.39 1.04 17.80
N TYR A 99 12.14 2.13 17.94
CA TYR A 99 12.47 3.09 16.89
C TYR A 99 13.99 3.30 16.82
N ARG A 100 14.74 2.25 16.47
CA ARG A 100 16.07 2.44 15.87
C ARG A 100 15.88 2.70 14.38
N PRO A 101 15.89 3.96 13.90
CA PRO A 101 16.02 4.22 12.49
C PRO A 101 17.32 3.60 12.00
N SER A 102 17.26 2.78 10.95
CA SER A 102 18.48 2.50 10.19
C SER A 102 19.01 3.81 9.61
N TRP A 103 20.31 3.89 9.34
CA TRP A 103 20.96 5.10 8.82
C TRP A 103 20.16 5.75 7.66
N THR A 104 19.52 4.95 6.81
CA THR A 104 18.61 5.40 5.73
C THR A 104 17.47 6.32 6.16
N ASP A 105 16.91 6.14 7.36
CA ASP A 105 15.76 6.93 7.86
C ASP A 105 16.18 8.30 8.40
N SER A 106 17.46 8.51 8.69
CA SER A 106 17.98 9.84 9.05
C SER A 106 18.07 10.79 7.84
N MET A 107 18.13 10.24 6.62
CA MET A 107 18.27 10.99 5.37
C MET A 107 16.93 11.48 4.77
N SER A 108 15.80 10.86 5.12
CA SER A 108 14.48 11.18 4.54
C SER A 108 13.73 12.31 5.26
N ILE A 109 14.09 12.59 6.51
CA ILE A 109 13.47 13.66 7.34
C ILE A 109 13.78 15.05 6.76
N TRP A 110 14.85 15.21 5.97
CA TRP A 110 15.32 16.50 5.45
C TRP A 110 14.74 16.96 4.11
N ARG A 111 13.76 16.27 3.50
CA ARG A 111 13.19 16.68 2.18
C ARG A 111 11.71 17.05 2.16
N PHE A 112 11.05 17.10 3.31
CA PHE A 112 9.65 17.54 3.38
C PHE A 112 9.43 19.05 3.14
N LYS A 113 10.50 19.84 3.10
CA LYS A 113 10.46 21.27 2.74
C LYS A 113 10.71 21.57 1.26
N ASP A 114 11.32 20.65 0.50
CA ASP A 114 11.82 20.96 -0.85
C ASP A 114 11.02 20.31 -1.99
N ALA A 115 10.00 19.49 -1.68
CA ALA A 115 9.23 18.78 -2.70
C ALA A 115 8.00 19.53 -3.25
N GLY A 116 7.95 20.86 -3.14
CA GLY A 116 7.17 21.73 -4.06
C GLY A 116 5.70 21.43 -4.33
N MET A 117 5.01 20.58 -3.55
CA MET A 117 3.57 20.34 -3.68
C MET A 117 2.79 21.44 -2.97
N GLY A 118 2.84 22.65 -3.54
CA GLY A 118 1.72 23.57 -3.46
C GLY A 118 0.70 23.12 -4.50
N GLU A 119 -0.52 22.79 -4.06
CA GLU A 119 -1.63 22.58 -4.99
C GLU A 119 -1.88 23.89 -5.75
N GLU A 120 -1.78 23.83 -7.08
CA GLU A 120 -2.48 24.75 -7.97
C GLU A 120 -3.99 24.52 -7.83
N SER A 121 -4.60 25.17 -6.86
CA SER A 121 -6.06 25.35 -6.84
C SER A 121 -6.39 26.56 -7.71
N SER A 122 -6.91 26.30 -8.92
CA SER A 122 -7.67 27.27 -9.71
C SER A 122 -9.04 27.53 -9.08
N GLU A 123 -9.05 28.08 -7.87
CA GLU A 123 -10.22 28.69 -7.25
C GLU A 123 -9.90 30.13 -6.86
N LYS A 124 -10.88 31.00 -7.13
CA LYS A 124 -10.80 32.46 -7.10
C LYS A 124 -10.03 32.97 -5.88
N LYS A 125 -9.15 33.96 -6.13
CA LYS A 125 -8.47 34.79 -5.12
C LYS A 125 -9.45 35.25 -4.04
N ILE A 126 -9.53 34.52 -2.94
CA ILE A 126 -10.02 35.04 -1.68
C ILE A 126 -8.81 35.64 -0.99
N SER A 127 -8.74 36.98 -1.09
CA SER A 127 -8.10 37.92 -0.19
C SER A 127 -7.09 37.33 0.81
N SER A 128 -5.82 37.59 0.56
CA SER A 128 -4.65 37.28 1.40
C SER A 128 -4.57 38.07 2.72
N LYS A 129 -5.71 38.38 3.36
CA LYS A 129 -5.75 39.19 4.60
C LYS A 129 -6.26 38.48 5.86
N THR A 130 -6.46 37.16 5.85
CA THR A 130 -6.92 36.43 7.06
C THR A 130 -6.12 35.18 7.43
N LYS A 131 -5.01 34.87 6.74
CA LYS A 131 -4.04 33.90 7.27
C LYS A 131 -3.06 34.62 8.18
N SER A 132 -3.46 34.90 9.42
CA SER A 132 -2.49 35.23 10.47
C SER A 132 -1.63 33.98 10.71
N ARG A 133 -0.39 34.04 10.23
CA ARG A 133 0.72 33.23 10.73
C ARG A 133 1.00 33.67 12.17
N ASN A 134 0.20 33.19 13.11
CA ASN A 134 0.60 33.18 14.51
C ASN A 134 1.04 31.77 14.85
N PRO A 135 2.28 31.55 15.34
CA PRO A 135 2.63 30.28 15.95
C PRO A 135 1.64 29.98 17.08
N ILE A 136 1.32 28.70 17.24
CA ILE A 136 0.51 28.17 18.35
C ILE A 136 1.32 28.36 19.65
N THR A 137 1.43 29.60 20.12
CA THR A 137 2.14 29.97 21.35
C THR A 137 1.51 31.25 21.87
N GLY A 138 0.37 31.12 22.53
CA GLY A 138 -0.25 32.23 23.26
C GLY A 138 -1.37 31.76 24.19
N SER A 139 -2.32 30.97 23.66
CA SER A 139 -3.47 30.48 24.43
C SER A 139 -4.00 29.11 23.99
N PHE A 140 -3.36 28.46 23.00
CA PHE A 140 -3.85 27.19 22.45
C PHE A 140 -2.84 26.10 22.78
N ASN A 141 -3.20 25.18 23.68
CA ASN A 141 -2.42 23.98 23.97
C ASN A 141 -2.85 22.86 22.99
N PRO A 142 -2.01 22.49 22.00
CA PRO A 142 -2.37 21.45 21.03
C PRO A 142 -2.65 20.09 21.69
N GLY A 143 -2.06 19.83 22.86
CA GLY A 143 -2.24 18.57 23.58
C GLY A 143 -3.61 18.45 24.23
N GLU A 144 -4.14 19.53 24.79
CA GLU A 144 -5.48 19.56 25.38
C GLU A 144 -6.56 19.54 24.30
N TYR A 145 -6.35 20.29 23.21
CA TYR A 145 -7.20 20.22 22.04
C TYR A 145 -7.30 18.81 21.47
N TRP A 146 -6.16 18.14 21.29
CA TRP A 146 -6.13 16.76 20.81
C TRP A 146 -6.85 15.80 21.76
N LYS A 147 -6.65 15.92 23.08
CA LYS A 147 -7.34 15.09 24.09
C LYS A 147 -8.86 15.22 24.04
N VAL A 148 -9.37 16.43 23.82
CA VAL A 148 -10.81 16.72 23.79
C VAL A 148 -11.44 16.26 22.47
N ALA A 149 -10.76 16.46 21.33
CA ALA A 149 -11.32 16.14 20.02
C ALA A 149 -11.08 14.70 19.56
N SER A 150 -9.98 14.05 19.99
CA SER A 150 -9.60 12.71 19.53
C SER A 150 -10.65 11.61 19.74
N PRO A 151 -11.45 11.57 20.83
CA PRO A 151 -12.48 10.53 20.97
C PRO A 151 -13.53 10.56 19.86
N ASN A 152 -14.00 11.75 19.48
CA ASN A 152 -14.99 11.92 18.41
C ASN A 152 -14.39 11.56 17.05
N VAL A 153 -13.13 11.94 16.80
CA VAL A 153 -12.44 11.59 15.56
C VAL A 153 -12.19 10.07 15.47
N LEU A 154 -11.88 9.40 16.59
CA LEU A 154 -11.78 7.94 16.66
C LEU A 154 -13.11 7.25 16.40
N GLU A 155 -14.20 7.76 16.98
CA GLU A 155 -15.53 7.22 16.74
C GLU A 155 -15.92 7.35 15.26
N ALA A 156 -15.67 8.51 14.64
CA ALA A 156 -15.88 8.72 13.21
C ALA A 156 -15.01 7.78 12.36
N LEU A 157 -13.74 7.60 12.72
CA LEU A 157 -12.83 6.66 12.06
C LEU A 157 -13.37 5.22 12.09
N ASP A 158 -13.93 4.76 13.22
CA ASP A 158 -14.53 3.43 13.32
C ASP A 158 -15.73 3.24 12.40
N TYR A 159 -16.57 4.27 12.22
CA TYR A 159 -17.66 4.24 11.24
C TYR A 159 -17.16 4.19 9.80
N TYR A 160 -16.11 4.95 9.45
CA TYR A 160 -15.53 4.89 8.11
C TYR A 160 -14.87 3.53 7.82
N LYS A 161 -14.22 2.91 8.81
CA LYS A 161 -13.71 1.54 8.68
C LYS A 161 -14.82 0.52 8.42
N ARG A 162 -15.97 0.66 9.11
CA ARG A 162 -17.14 -0.18 8.84
C ARG A 162 -17.70 0.07 7.43
N ALA A 163 -17.74 1.33 6.99
CA ALA A 163 -18.17 1.69 5.64
C ALA A 163 -17.28 1.05 4.56
N LEU A 164 -15.96 0.94 4.81
CA LEU A 164 -15.00 0.37 3.86
C LEU A 164 -15.31 -1.09 3.47
N ASN A 165 -15.94 -1.86 4.37
CA ASN A 165 -16.36 -3.23 4.09
C ASN A 165 -17.47 -3.32 3.03
N PHE A 166 -18.21 -2.24 2.82
CA PHE A 166 -19.38 -2.18 1.93
C PHE A 166 -19.18 -1.22 0.74
N SER A 167 -18.18 -0.34 0.80
CA SER A 167 -17.96 0.74 -0.18
C SER A 167 -17.54 0.22 -1.56
N GLY A 168 -16.92 -0.96 -1.63
CA GLY A 168 -16.39 -1.52 -2.87
C GLY A 168 -15.42 -0.56 -3.57
N PRO A 169 -15.65 -0.18 -4.84
CA PRO A 169 -14.77 0.68 -5.63
C PRO A 169 -14.88 2.19 -5.32
N ASP A 170 -15.54 2.59 -4.23
CA ASP A 170 -15.62 4.00 -3.84
C ASP A 170 -14.34 4.49 -3.14
N PHE A 171 -13.62 5.38 -3.81
CA PHE A 171 -12.37 5.99 -3.33
C PHE A 171 -12.59 7.10 -2.28
N SER A 172 -13.83 7.52 -2.04
CA SER A 172 -14.14 8.55 -1.05
C SER A 172 -13.88 8.08 0.39
N VAL A 173 -14.20 6.81 0.68
CA VAL A 173 -14.07 6.19 2.00
C VAL A 173 -12.61 6.12 2.47
N PRO A 174 -11.65 5.57 1.70
CA PRO A 174 -10.25 5.55 2.13
C PRO A 174 -9.66 6.95 2.32
N LYS A 175 -10.11 7.98 1.57
CA LYS A 175 -9.70 9.38 1.82
C LYS A 175 -10.23 9.94 3.15
N LYS A 176 -11.46 9.60 3.53
CA LYS A 176 -12.02 10.00 4.83
C LYS A 176 -11.28 9.32 5.98
N ILE A 177 -10.91 8.05 5.80
CA ILE A 177 -10.04 7.32 6.72
C ILE A 177 -8.67 7.97 6.80
N GLU A 178 -8.04 8.33 5.67
CA GLU A 178 -6.74 9.01 5.65
C GLU A 178 -6.75 10.28 6.50
N LYS A 179 -7.73 11.18 6.28
CA LYS A 179 -7.83 12.44 7.03
C LYS A 179 -8.01 12.22 8.53
N THR A 180 -8.92 11.33 8.92
CA THR A 180 -9.22 11.06 10.33
C THR A 180 -8.12 10.29 11.04
N ALA A 181 -7.52 9.31 10.38
CA ALA A 181 -6.43 8.51 10.94
C ALA A 181 -5.16 9.35 11.15
N LEU A 182 -4.82 10.25 10.22
CA LEU A 182 -3.68 11.17 10.39
C LEU A 182 -3.93 12.18 11.51
N ALA A 183 -5.18 12.63 11.71
CA ALA A 183 -5.54 13.51 12.82
C ALA A 183 -5.40 12.85 14.21
N VAL A 184 -5.52 11.51 14.29
CA VAL A 184 -5.33 10.75 15.55
C VAL A 184 -3.98 10.01 15.59
N CYS A 185 -3.03 10.41 14.74
CA CYS A 185 -1.68 9.87 14.69
C CYS A 185 -1.62 8.34 14.44
N ARG A 186 -2.54 7.77 13.65
CA ARG A 186 -2.60 6.34 13.28
C ARG A 186 -2.35 6.09 11.79
N PRO A 187 -1.13 6.32 11.27
CA PRO A 187 -0.85 6.18 9.84
C PRO A 187 -0.99 4.76 9.29
N GLU A 188 -0.93 3.73 10.14
CA GLU A 188 -1.10 2.31 9.77
C GLU A 188 -2.49 2.02 9.20
N GLU A 189 -3.52 2.68 9.76
CA GLU A 189 -4.92 2.55 9.32
C GLU A 189 -5.12 3.08 7.89
N VAL A 190 -4.28 4.02 7.47
CA VAL A 190 -4.28 4.55 6.10
C VAL A 190 -3.84 3.47 5.12
N LEU A 191 -2.75 2.75 5.44
CA LEU A 191 -2.25 1.67 4.60
C LEU A 191 -3.26 0.52 4.49
N LEU A 192 -3.87 0.13 5.61
CA LEU A 192 -4.92 -0.89 5.62
C LEU A 192 -6.12 -0.46 4.78
N ALA A 193 -6.56 0.80 4.90
CA ALA A 193 -7.70 1.30 4.16
C ALA A 193 -7.49 1.27 2.63
N TYR A 194 -6.31 1.69 2.16
CA TYR A 194 -5.99 1.62 0.73
C TYR A 194 -5.78 0.18 0.23
N ALA A 195 -5.25 -0.71 1.07
CA ALA A 195 -5.08 -2.13 0.72
C ALA A 195 -6.44 -2.83 0.55
N ASP A 196 -7.36 -2.60 1.49
CA ASP A 196 -8.73 -3.11 1.42
C ASP A 196 -9.48 -2.51 0.23
N TYR A 197 -9.33 -1.22 -0.06
CA TYR A 197 -9.91 -0.59 -1.25
C TYR A 197 -9.43 -1.27 -2.54
N VAL A 198 -8.11 -1.51 -2.69
CA VAL A 198 -7.55 -2.19 -3.88
C VAL A 198 -8.13 -3.59 -4.02
N ARG A 199 -8.15 -4.37 -2.92
CA ARG A 199 -8.71 -5.73 -2.92
C ARG A 199 -10.20 -5.75 -3.27
N ASN A 200 -10.99 -4.87 -2.63
CA ASN A 200 -12.43 -4.81 -2.81
C ASN A 200 -12.80 -4.35 -4.23
N THR A 201 -12.00 -3.44 -4.82
CA THR A 201 -12.17 -3.01 -6.21
C THR A 201 -11.90 -4.15 -7.19
N GLU A 202 -10.82 -4.91 -7.00
CA GLU A 202 -10.50 -6.07 -7.84
C GLU A 202 -11.57 -7.15 -7.75
N GLU A 203 -12.06 -7.44 -6.53
CA GLU A 203 -13.15 -8.41 -6.30
C GLU A 203 -14.47 -7.94 -6.93
N ALA A 204 -14.83 -6.67 -6.79
CA ALA A 204 -16.04 -6.11 -7.39
C ALA A 204 -16.03 -6.24 -8.92
N VAL A 205 -14.89 -5.97 -9.56
CA VAL A 205 -14.71 -6.16 -11.01
C VAL A 205 -14.76 -7.64 -11.38
N ARG A 206 -14.11 -8.52 -10.61
CA ARG A 206 -14.13 -9.98 -10.81
C ARG A 206 -15.57 -10.52 -10.79
N VAL A 207 -16.32 -10.22 -9.74
CA VAL A 207 -17.72 -10.64 -9.58
C VAL A 207 -18.60 -10.08 -10.70
N ALA A 208 -18.42 -8.82 -11.08
CA ALA A 208 -19.19 -8.22 -12.18
C ALA A 208 -18.84 -8.85 -13.55
N MET A 209 -17.59 -9.25 -13.78
CA MET A 209 -17.21 -10.01 -14.98
C MET A 209 -17.82 -11.41 -15.01
N GLU A 210 -17.89 -12.08 -13.86
CA GLU A 210 -18.51 -13.41 -13.74
C GLU A 210 -20.02 -13.35 -13.97
N LYS A 211 -20.71 -12.34 -13.43
CA LYS A 211 -22.15 -12.12 -13.69
C LYS A 211 -22.47 -11.86 -15.17
N LYS A 212 -21.54 -11.27 -15.93
CA LYS A 212 -21.69 -11.08 -17.39
C LYS A 212 -21.49 -12.38 -18.19
N LYS A 213 -20.89 -13.43 -17.61
CA LYS A 213 -20.84 -14.75 -18.27
C LYS A 213 -22.25 -15.34 -18.20
N LYS A 214 -22.84 -15.67 -19.36
CA LYS A 214 -24.17 -16.31 -19.43
C LYS A 214 -24.20 -17.54 -18.52
N PRO A 215 -25.24 -17.73 -17.69
CA PRO A 215 -25.38 -18.97 -16.93
C PRO A 215 -25.43 -20.13 -17.93
N LYS A 216 -24.60 -21.15 -17.73
CA LYS A 216 -24.73 -22.39 -18.48
C LYS A 216 -26.14 -22.92 -18.21
N SER A 217 -26.92 -23.10 -19.28
CA SER A 217 -28.25 -23.68 -19.19
C SER A 217 -28.13 -25.07 -18.57
N PHE A 218 -28.93 -25.34 -17.54
CA PHE A 218 -28.97 -26.64 -16.84
C PHE A 218 -29.40 -27.80 -17.77
N PHE A 219 -29.85 -27.50 -18.99
CA PHE A 219 -30.36 -28.45 -19.98
C PHE A 219 -29.56 -28.52 -21.29
N SER A 220 -28.39 -27.88 -21.43
CA SER A 220 -27.57 -28.07 -22.63
C SER A 220 -26.66 -29.30 -22.49
N CYS A 221 -27.21 -30.49 -22.72
CA CYS A 221 -26.43 -31.62 -23.24
C CYS A 221 -26.22 -31.39 -24.74
N GLY A 222 -25.30 -30.49 -25.08
CA GLY A 222 -24.87 -30.21 -26.44
C GLY A 222 -23.36 -30.08 -26.44
N ASN A 223 -22.71 -30.81 -27.34
CA ASN A 223 -21.26 -30.81 -27.56
C ASN A 223 -20.79 -29.40 -27.98
N ASP A 224 -20.49 -28.56 -27.01
CA ASP A 224 -19.57 -27.44 -27.19
C ASP A 224 -18.24 -27.83 -26.52
N ASP A 225 -17.49 -28.71 -27.19
CA ASP A 225 -16.06 -28.92 -26.97
C ASP A 225 -15.28 -27.69 -27.48
N GLU A 226 -15.66 -26.48 -27.04
CA GLU A 226 -14.64 -25.46 -26.87
C GLU A 226 -13.95 -25.81 -25.55
N PRO A 227 -12.62 -26.08 -25.54
CA PRO A 227 -11.94 -26.28 -24.28
C PRO A 227 -12.25 -25.04 -23.46
N ALA A 228 -12.92 -25.21 -22.32
CA ALA A 228 -13.10 -24.13 -21.38
C ALA A 228 -11.71 -23.55 -21.20
N ASN A 229 -11.47 -22.35 -21.73
CA ASN A 229 -10.16 -21.71 -21.63
C ASN A 229 -9.97 -21.47 -20.13
N VAL A 230 -9.37 -22.44 -19.45
CA VAL A 230 -9.06 -22.38 -18.03
C VAL A 230 -7.88 -21.43 -17.96
N LEU A 231 -8.21 -20.14 -18.00
CA LEU A 231 -7.26 -19.07 -17.81
C LEU A 231 -6.59 -19.32 -16.45
N THR A 232 -5.27 -19.24 -16.44
CA THR A 232 -4.50 -19.27 -15.20
C THR A 232 -4.97 -18.14 -14.28
N GLU A 233 -4.78 -18.29 -12.96
CA GLU A 233 -5.15 -17.25 -11.99
C GLU A 233 -4.55 -15.88 -12.36
N LYS A 234 -3.30 -15.86 -12.82
CA LYS A 234 -2.62 -14.65 -13.29
C LYS A 234 -3.27 -14.03 -14.53
N GLN A 235 -3.69 -14.84 -15.50
CA GLN A 235 -4.40 -14.33 -16.68
C GLN A 235 -5.77 -13.74 -16.30
N ASN A 236 -6.47 -14.34 -15.34
CA ASN A 236 -7.71 -13.77 -14.82
C ASN A 236 -7.46 -12.44 -14.08
N GLN A 237 -6.39 -12.34 -13.29
CA GLN A 237 -5.98 -11.10 -12.63
C GLN A 237 -5.63 -10.00 -13.64
N MET A 238 -4.84 -10.30 -14.68
CA MET A 238 -4.53 -9.34 -15.74
C MET A 238 -5.77 -8.88 -16.50
N ARG A 239 -6.77 -9.75 -16.69
CA ARG A 239 -8.06 -9.38 -17.27
C ARG A 239 -8.81 -8.39 -16.39
N VAL A 240 -8.85 -8.62 -15.07
CA VAL A 240 -9.43 -7.67 -14.09
C VAL A 240 -8.74 -6.31 -14.22
N TRP A 241 -7.41 -6.28 -14.19
CA TRP A 241 -6.65 -5.03 -14.28
C TRP A 241 -6.85 -4.32 -15.61
N SER A 242 -6.96 -5.06 -16.72
CA SER A 242 -7.28 -4.49 -18.03
C SER A 242 -8.64 -3.80 -18.05
N GLN A 243 -9.66 -4.38 -17.40
CA GLN A 243 -10.98 -3.75 -17.28
C GLN A 243 -10.95 -2.49 -16.40
N ILE A 244 -10.13 -2.47 -15.35
CA ILE A 244 -9.93 -1.28 -14.52
C ILE A 244 -9.20 -0.20 -15.33
N LYS A 245 -8.10 -0.55 -16.04
CA LYS A 245 -7.29 0.39 -16.83
C LYS A 245 -8.08 1.02 -17.97
N SER A 246 -9.05 0.31 -18.56
CA SER A 246 -9.84 0.82 -19.68
C SER A 246 -10.86 1.89 -19.29
N ASN A 247 -11.13 2.13 -17.99
CA ASN A 247 -12.16 3.06 -17.48
C ASN A 247 -13.58 2.83 -18.03
N SER A 248 -13.80 1.79 -18.83
CA SER A 248 -15.02 1.54 -19.58
C SER A 248 -15.93 0.51 -18.92
N PHE A 249 -15.41 -0.24 -17.95
CA PHE A 249 -16.15 -1.33 -17.33
C PHE A 249 -17.12 -0.83 -16.27
N VAL A 250 -18.41 -1.02 -16.55
CA VAL A 250 -19.51 -0.73 -15.62
C VAL A 250 -19.69 -1.94 -14.69
N ILE A 251 -19.53 -1.72 -13.38
CA ILE A 251 -19.74 -2.69 -12.31
C ILE A 251 -21.24 -2.80 -12.00
N ASP A 252 -21.91 -1.65 -11.90
CA ASP A 252 -23.33 -1.53 -11.58
C ASP A 252 -24.01 -0.72 -12.68
N SER A 253 -24.83 -1.39 -13.50
CA SER A 253 -25.57 -0.77 -14.60
C SER A 253 -26.60 0.24 -14.11
N ASP A 254 -27.20 -0.02 -12.94
CA ASP A 254 -28.35 0.74 -12.45
C ASP A 254 -27.89 2.09 -11.89
N ARG A 255 -26.69 2.12 -11.31
CA ARG A 255 -26.03 3.34 -10.80
C ARG A 255 -24.98 3.91 -11.74
N ASN A 256 -24.77 3.27 -12.89
CA ASN A 256 -23.73 3.61 -13.86
C ASN A 256 -22.32 3.71 -13.23
N LEU A 257 -22.04 2.87 -12.23
CA LEU A 257 -20.80 2.94 -11.48
C LEU A 257 -19.64 2.34 -12.29
N LYS A 258 -18.62 3.15 -12.51
CA LYS A 258 -17.37 2.80 -13.21
C LYS A 258 -16.20 2.93 -12.26
N VAL A 259 -15.24 2.02 -12.36
CA VAL A 259 -13.96 2.16 -11.65
C VAL A 259 -13.11 3.19 -12.37
N ASN A 260 -12.57 4.15 -11.62
CA ASN A 260 -11.60 5.10 -12.13
C ASN A 260 -10.18 4.56 -11.95
N ALA A 261 -9.48 4.30 -13.05
CA ALA A 261 -8.10 3.85 -13.07
C ALA A 261 -7.17 4.83 -12.35
N ASN A 262 -7.45 6.13 -12.40
CA ASN A 262 -6.61 7.14 -11.74
C ASN A 262 -6.70 7.03 -10.22
N ASP A 263 -7.90 6.78 -9.68
CA ASP A 263 -8.09 6.60 -8.24
C ASP A 263 -7.48 5.27 -7.77
N PHE A 264 -7.58 4.21 -8.60
CA PHE A 264 -6.89 2.95 -8.36
C PHE A 264 -5.36 3.12 -8.36
N LYS A 265 -4.80 3.83 -9.35
CA LYS A 265 -3.36 4.14 -9.42
C LYS A 265 -2.90 4.98 -8.22
N LYS A 266 -3.69 5.96 -7.79
CA LYS A 266 -3.41 6.76 -6.57
C LYS A 266 -3.35 5.88 -5.32
N ALA A 267 -4.30 4.97 -5.14
CA ALA A 267 -4.29 4.03 -4.02
C ALA A 267 -3.01 3.16 -4.02
N LEU A 268 -2.65 2.62 -5.18
CA LEU A 268 -1.43 1.82 -5.33
C LEU A 268 -0.16 2.64 -5.03
N ASN A 269 -0.09 3.89 -5.48
CA ASN A 269 1.04 4.77 -5.21
C ASN A 269 1.18 5.09 -3.71
N LEU A 270 0.07 5.28 -2.99
CA LEU A 270 0.06 5.47 -1.54
C LEU A 270 0.54 4.21 -0.79
N LEU A 271 0.13 3.02 -1.25
CA LEU A 271 0.62 1.75 -0.70
C LEU A 271 2.10 1.53 -0.96
N ALA A 272 2.57 1.80 -2.19
CA ALA A 272 3.98 1.71 -2.53
C ALA A 272 4.82 2.67 -1.67
N PHE A 273 4.33 3.87 -1.42
CA PHE A 273 5.00 4.81 -0.53
C PHE A 273 5.05 4.33 0.93
N GLY A 274 4.00 3.64 1.40
CA GLY A 274 4.00 2.93 2.67
C GLY A 274 5.14 1.91 2.76
N ILE A 275 5.33 1.10 1.72
CA ILE A 275 6.43 0.12 1.61
C ILE A 275 7.81 0.80 1.69
N TYR A 276 7.99 1.93 1.00
CA TYR A 276 9.27 2.66 1.03
C TYR A 276 9.55 3.33 2.37
N ARG A 277 8.52 3.88 3.03
CA ARG A 277 8.66 4.62 4.30
C ARG A 277 8.88 3.73 5.51
N THR A 278 8.24 2.57 5.54
CA THR A 278 8.30 1.66 6.69
C THR A 278 9.46 0.66 6.56
N GLY A 279 10.21 0.75 5.47
CA GLY A 279 11.19 -0.25 5.07
C GLY A 279 10.53 -1.57 4.69
N LEU A 280 11.21 -2.35 3.84
CA LEU A 280 10.83 -3.72 3.45
C LEU A 280 10.77 -4.72 4.62
N ASN A 281 10.92 -4.24 5.85
CA ASN A 281 10.91 -5.02 7.09
C ASN A 281 9.52 -5.12 7.72
N SER A 282 8.60 -4.18 7.47
CA SER A 282 7.26 -4.16 8.10
C SER A 282 6.16 -4.78 7.23
N ILE A 283 6.30 -4.71 5.90
CA ILE A 283 5.39 -5.33 4.93
C ILE A 283 6.09 -6.56 4.34
N SER A 284 5.35 -7.65 4.12
CA SER A 284 5.89 -8.84 3.48
C SER A 284 6.50 -8.47 2.12
N PRO A 285 7.80 -8.76 1.85
CA PRO A 285 8.42 -8.44 0.57
C PRO A 285 7.68 -9.00 -0.66
N LEU A 286 6.87 -10.05 -0.49
CA LEU A 286 6.00 -10.60 -1.53
C LEU A 286 4.77 -9.72 -1.81
N GLU A 287 4.15 -9.14 -0.77
CA GLU A 287 3.03 -8.20 -0.92
C GLU A 287 3.51 -6.92 -1.60
N ALA A 288 4.72 -6.48 -1.27
CA ALA A 288 5.38 -5.37 -1.95
C ALA A 288 5.61 -5.64 -3.44
N ASP A 289 6.02 -6.86 -3.83
CA ASP A 289 6.20 -7.23 -5.24
C ASP A 289 4.85 -7.22 -5.96
N GLY A 290 3.78 -7.67 -5.30
CA GLY A 290 2.41 -7.61 -5.83
C GLY A 290 1.93 -6.18 -6.05
N ILE A 291 2.22 -5.24 -5.15
CA ILE A 291 1.86 -3.81 -5.32
C ILE A 291 2.65 -3.18 -6.46
N LEU A 292 3.96 -3.45 -6.56
CA LEU A 292 4.80 -2.92 -7.66
C LEU A 292 4.44 -3.52 -9.01
N GLU A 293 4.05 -4.80 -9.05
CA GLU A 293 3.51 -5.44 -10.25
C GLU A 293 2.26 -4.71 -10.76
N LYS A 294 1.32 -4.42 -9.87
CA LYS A 294 0.12 -3.67 -10.21
C LYS A 294 0.50 -2.28 -10.72
N LEU A 295 1.37 -1.55 -10.02
CA LEU A 295 1.81 -0.23 -10.47
C LEU A 295 2.44 -0.25 -11.86
N LEU A 296 3.33 -1.21 -12.14
CA LEU A 296 3.91 -1.36 -13.48
C LEU A 296 2.87 -1.61 -14.56
N PHE A 297 1.79 -2.34 -14.26
CA PHE A 297 0.70 -2.57 -15.20
C PHE A 297 -0.12 -1.30 -15.50
N PHE A 298 -0.35 -0.47 -14.47
CA PHE A 298 -1.12 0.76 -14.58
C PHE A 298 -0.30 1.97 -15.06
N SER A 299 1.02 1.91 -14.98
CA SER A 299 1.93 2.89 -15.58
C SER A 299 2.12 2.62 -17.07
N ASP A 300 2.31 3.68 -17.84
CA ASP A 300 2.50 3.58 -19.27
C ASP A 300 3.99 3.43 -19.61
N PRO A 301 4.35 2.51 -20.51
CA PRO A 301 5.74 2.30 -20.90
C PRO A 301 6.32 3.55 -21.56
N GLY A 302 7.61 3.80 -21.36
CA GLY A 302 8.28 5.01 -21.86
C GLY A 302 7.99 6.27 -21.04
N THR A 303 7.63 6.11 -19.76
CA THR A 303 7.54 7.20 -18.79
C THR A 303 8.62 7.03 -17.72
N VAL A 304 9.11 8.15 -17.15
CA VAL A 304 10.09 8.12 -16.05
C VAL A 304 9.56 7.29 -14.86
N GLU A 305 8.26 7.41 -14.55
CA GLU A 305 7.60 6.65 -13.49
C GLU A 305 7.71 5.13 -13.74
N TYR A 306 7.50 4.69 -14.98
CA TYR A 306 7.60 3.27 -15.33
C TYR A 306 9.01 2.73 -15.13
N ASP A 307 10.03 3.46 -15.60
CA ASP A 307 11.42 3.03 -15.49
C ASP A 307 11.92 3.05 -14.03
N GLU A 308 11.47 4.02 -13.23
CA GLU A 308 11.72 4.02 -11.79
C GLU A 308 11.08 2.82 -11.09
N LEU A 309 9.86 2.43 -11.48
CA LEU A 309 9.18 1.27 -10.93
C LEU A 309 9.90 -0.03 -11.29
N LEU A 310 10.48 -0.13 -12.49
CA LEU A 310 11.33 -1.27 -12.88
C LEU A 310 12.55 -1.38 -11.97
N LEU A 311 13.26 -0.27 -11.75
CA LEU A 311 14.40 -0.22 -10.83
C LEU A 311 14.00 -0.66 -9.43
N LYS A 312 12.93 -0.09 -8.89
CA LYS A 312 12.42 -0.39 -7.54
C LYS A 312 12.01 -1.86 -7.38
N ARG A 313 11.30 -2.42 -8.37
CA ARG A 313 10.91 -3.84 -8.37
C ARG A 313 12.13 -4.76 -8.52
N GLY A 314 13.14 -4.37 -9.31
CA GLY A 314 14.43 -5.05 -9.39
C GLY A 314 15.13 -5.12 -8.04
N MET A 315 15.20 -4.01 -7.31
CA MET A 315 15.78 -3.93 -5.95
C MET A 315 15.07 -4.85 -4.97
N LEU A 316 13.74 -4.87 -5.00
CA LEU A 316 12.94 -5.76 -4.16
C LEU A 316 13.21 -7.24 -4.46
N ASN A 317 13.20 -7.61 -5.74
CA ASN A 317 13.48 -8.98 -6.17
C ASN A 317 14.92 -9.40 -5.81
N TYR A 318 15.90 -8.49 -5.86
CA TYR A 318 17.25 -8.76 -5.39
C TYR A 318 17.30 -9.05 -3.89
N GLN A 319 16.53 -8.31 -3.07
CA GLN A 319 16.45 -8.57 -1.63
C GLN A 319 15.78 -9.92 -1.33
N LEU A 320 14.69 -10.23 -2.02
CA LEU A 320 14.04 -11.55 -1.98
C LEU A 320 15.00 -12.67 -2.41
N GLY A 321 15.84 -12.40 -3.41
CA GLY A 321 16.89 -13.28 -3.91
C GLY A 321 17.84 -13.80 -2.84
N LYS A 322 18.12 -12.98 -1.81
CA LYS A 322 18.98 -13.38 -0.69
C LYS A 322 18.40 -14.55 0.11
N ARG A 323 17.07 -14.72 0.12
CA ARG A 323 16.37 -15.83 0.77
C ARG A 323 16.10 -16.97 -0.21
N ASP A 324 15.63 -16.65 -1.41
CA ASP A 324 15.35 -17.60 -2.48
C ASP A 324 16.04 -17.18 -3.79
N PRO A 325 17.08 -17.91 -4.23
CA PRO A 325 17.86 -17.58 -5.43
C PRO A 325 17.04 -17.45 -6.73
N PHE A 326 15.83 -18.03 -6.81
CA PHE A 326 14.96 -17.88 -7.98
C PHE A 326 14.66 -16.42 -8.31
N PHE A 327 14.53 -15.56 -7.30
CA PHE A 327 14.22 -14.13 -7.48
C PHE A 327 15.38 -13.33 -8.08
N PHE A 328 16.62 -13.82 -8.06
CA PHE A 328 17.72 -13.15 -8.74
C PHE A 328 17.52 -13.08 -10.26
N ASN A 329 16.91 -14.11 -10.87
CA ASN A 329 16.60 -14.07 -12.30
C ASN A 329 15.60 -12.96 -12.65
N LYS A 330 14.58 -12.77 -11.80
CA LYS A 330 13.62 -11.67 -11.96
C LYS A 330 14.27 -10.31 -11.74
N ALA A 331 15.14 -10.20 -10.74
CA ALA A 331 15.89 -8.97 -10.47
C ALA A 331 16.75 -8.58 -11.68
N ILE A 332 17.52 -9.52 -12.24
CA ILE A 332 18.33 -9.30 -13.44
C ILE A 332 17.45 -8.81 -14.59
N PHE A 333 16.31 -9.47 -14.85
CA PHE A 333 15.38 -9.03 -15.90
C PHE A 333 14.95 -7.57 -15.73
N TYR A 334 14.48 -7.17 -14.54
CA TYR A 334 14.03 -5.79 -14.31
C TYR A 334 15.17 -4.77 -14.39
N PHE A 335 16.35 -5.09 -13.88
CA PHE A 335 17.51 -4.21 -14.02
C PHE A 335 18.00 -4.10 -15.46
N THR A 336 17.92 -5.17 -16.25
CA THR A 336 18.27 -5.13 -17.66
C THR A 336 17.34 -4.19 -18.42
N GLU A 337 16.03 -4.25 -18.16
CA GLU A 337 15.08 -3.32 -18.76
C GLU A 337 15.31 -1.87 -18.29
N ALA A 338 15.51 -1.64 -17.00
CA ALA A 338 15.82 -0.30 -16.47
C ALA A 338 17.13 0.27 -17.05
N SER A 339 18.15 -0.57 -17.30
CA SER A 339 19.45 -0.16 -17.84
C SER A 339 19.42 0.30 -19.30
N LYS A 340 18.33 0.03 -20.03
CA LYS A 340 18.11 0.48 -21.41
C LYS A 340 17.39 1.82 -21.48
N SER A 341 16.91 2.35 -20.34
CA SER A 341 16.15 3.59 -20.31
C SER A 341 17.00 4.80 -20.72
N GLU A 342 16.45 5.63 -21.60
CA GLU A 342 16.97 6.96 -21.94
C GLU A 342 16.38 8.06 -21.02
N LEU A 343 15.39 7.73 -20.21
CA LEU A 343 14.62 8.66 -19.38
C LEU A 343 15.16 8.76 -17.95
N LEU A 344 15.78 7.69 -17.45
CA LEU A 344 16.44 7.67 -16.15
C LEU A 344 17.73 8.49 -16.17
N ASP A 345 18.13 9.00 -15.01
CA ASP A 345 19.44 9.59 -14.86
C ASP A 345 20.53 8.53 -15.12
N LYS A 346 21.63 8.95 -15.75
CA LYS A 346 22.78 8.07 -16.06
C LYS A 346 23.30 7.33 -14.81
N GLY A 347 23.12 7.93 -13.63
CA GLY A 347 23.40 7.31 -12.35
C GLY A 347 22.57 6.07 -12.06
N SER A 348 21.25 6.18 -12.12
CA SER A 348 20.34 5.04 -11.90
C SER A 348 20.48 3.96 -12.98
N VAL A 349 20.79 4.34 -14.22
CA VAL A 349 21.12 3.38 -15.29
C VAL A 349 22.37 2.58 -14.95
N PHE A 350 23.42 3.25 -14.47
CA PHE A 350 24.66 2.58 -14.05
C PHE A 350 24.47 1.72 -12.81
N GLU A 351 23.72 2.21 -11.82
CA GLU A 351 23.34 1.47 -10.62
C GLU A 351 22.59 0.18 -11.00
N SER A 352 21.66 0.24 -11.96
CA SER A 352 20.95 -0.95 -12.46
C SER A 352 21.92 -2.01 -12.98
N ARG A 353 22.94 -1.63 -13.74
CA ARG A 353 23.95 -2.55 -14.25
C ARG A 353 24.86 -3.11 -13.16
N LEU A 354 25.24 -2.30 -12.16
CA LEU A 354 25.94 -2.81 -10.98
C LEU A 354 25.09 -3.82 -10.18
N MET A 355 23.77 -3.61 -10.13
CA MET A 355 22.86 -4.55 -9.47
C MET A 355 22.71 -5.87 -10.25
N ILE A 356 22.80 -5.85 -11.60
CA ILE A 356 22.93 -7.08 -12.40
C ILE A 356 24.18 -7.85 -11.99
N VAL A 357 25.34 -7.19 -11.93
CA VAL A 357 26.61 -7.79 -11.50
C VAL A 357 26.47 -8.42 -10.11
N ARG A 358 25.88 -7.71 -9.16
CA ARG A 358 25.64 -8.22 -7.79
C ARG A 358 24.75 -9.46 -7.79
N ALA A 359 23.69 -9.48 -8.59
CA ALA A 359 22.80 -10.63 -8.70
C ALA A 359 23.52 -11.84 -9.33
N GLU A 360 24.32 -11.62 -10.37
CA GLU A 360 25.10 -12.68 -11.02
C GLU A 360 26.20 -13.26 -10.11
N ILE A 361 26.90 -12.41 -9.36
CA ILE A 361 27.86 -12.83 -8.32
C ILE A 361 27.17 -13.75 -7.30
N ARG A 362 25.97 -13.37 -6.83
CA ARG A 362 25.20 -14.17 -5.86
C ARG A 362 24.75 -15.51 -6.42
N LYS A 363 24.53 -15.59 -7.73
CA LYS A 363 24.24 -16.85 -8.44
C LYS A 363 25.50 -17.68 -8.76
N GLY A 364 26.71 -17.17 -8.47
CA GLY A 364 27.97 -17.81 -8.81
C GLY A 364 28.38 -17.67 -10.28
N GLN A 365 27.69 -16.83 -11.06
CA GLN A 365 27.98 -16.58 -12.47
C GLN A 365 29.07 -15.50 -12.60
N LEU A 366 30.31 -15.84 -12.22
CA LEU A 366 31.41 -14.88 -12.16
C LEU A 366 31.90 -14.40 -13.53
N ASP A 367 31.76 -15.22 -14.57
CA ASP A 367 32.16 -14.85 -15.93
C ASP A 367 31.26 -13.76 -16.52
N SER A 368 29.94 -13.90 -16.37
CA SER A 368 28.99 -12.88 -16.82
C SER A 368 29.17 -11.58 -16.02
N ALA A 369 29.38 -11.69 -14.72
CA ALA A 369 29.59 -10.55 -13.83
C ALA A 369 30.84 -9.75 -14.24
N LEU A 370 31.91 -10.43 -14.61
CA LEU A 370 33.14 -9.81 -15.08
C LEU A 370 32.94 -9.10 -16.43
N LEU A 371 32.24 -9.73 -17.37
CA LEU A 371 31.95 -9.14 -18.68
C LEU A 371 31.13 -7.85 -18.55
N GLU A 372 30.14 -7.85 -17.66
CA GLU A 372 29.32 -6.66 -17.43
C GLU A 372 30.11 -5.54 -16.74
N LEU A 373 30.99 -5.87 -15.79
CA LEU A 373 31.92 -4.91 -15.17
C LEU A 373 32.91 -4.28 -16.15
N GLN A 374 33.34 -5.03 -17.17
CA GLN A 374 34.20 -4.52 -18.24
C GLN A 374 33.44 -3.54 -19.15
N LYS A 375 32.19 -3.85 -19.51
CA LYS A 375 31.34 -2.89 -20.25
C LYS A 375 31.11 -1.60 -19.47
N LEU A 376 30.96 -1.67 -18.16
CA LEU A 376 30.77 -0.48 -17.32
C LEU A 376 31.98 0.46 -17.32
N GLU A 377 33.17 0.00 -17.74
CA GLU A 377 34.35 0.85 -17.84
C GLU A 377 34.19 1.96 -18.87
N THR A 378 33.57 1.65 -20.01
CA THR A 378 33.37 2.63 -21.09
C THR A 378 32.39 3.72 -20.66
N ASP A 379 31.42 3.38 -19.82
CA ASP A 379 30.37 4.29 -19.38
C ASP A 379 30.84 5.22 -18.25
N LEU A 380 31.92 4.85 -17.56
CA LEU A 380 32.47 5.50 -16.37
C LEU A 380 32.88 6.97 -16.62
N TYR A 381 33.46 7.25 -17.79
CA TYR A 381 33.86 8.61 -18.20
C TYR A 381 32.68 9.58 -18.31
N THR A 382 31.49 9.07 -18.63
CA THR A 382 30.28 9.90 -18.77
C THR A 382 29.62 10.19 -17.42
N ILE A 383 29.85 9.32 -16.44
CA ILE A 383 29.24 9.32 -15.12
C ILE A 383 30.06 10.17 -14.15
N ASP A 384 31.39 10.02 -14.16
CA ASP A 384 32.30 10.79 -13.31
C ASP A 384 32.10 12.32 -13.48
N LYS A 385 31.81 12.79 -14.70
CA LYS A 385 31.47 14.20 -14.97
C LYS A 385 30.12 14.65 -14.37
N ALA A 386 29.11 13.78 -14.35
CA ALA A 386 27.79 14.10 -13.80
C ALA A 386 27.75 14.02 -12.26
N TYR A 387 28.54 13.10 -11.69
CA TYR A 387 28.61 12.86 -10.25
C TYR A 387 29.45 13.89 -9.50
N ARG A 388 30.58 14.36 -10.08
CA ARG A 388 31.39 15.43 -9.47
C ARG A 388 30.64 16.76 -9.32
N VAL A 389 29.60 16.99 -10.13
CA VAL A 389 28.86 18.27 -10.15
C VAL A 389 27.70 18.29 -9.16
N THR A 390 27.13 17.14 -8.79
CA THR A 390 25.87 17.07 -8.04
C THR A 390 26.02 16.78 -6.54
N GLY A 391 27.22 16.43 -6.06
CA GLY A 391 27.64 16.51 -4.65
C GLY A 391 26.70 15.89 -3.58
N SER A 392 25.78 14.99 -3.96
CA SER A 392 24.69 14.55 -3.08
C SER A 392 24.60 13.03 -2.96
N GLY A 393 25.35 12.49 -2.00
CA GLY A 393 24.86 11.42 -1.11
C GLY A 393 24.55 10.02 -1.66
N ARG A 394 24.87 9.68 -2.92
CA ARG A 394 24.93 8.27 -3.37
C ARG A 394 26.33 7.71 -3.07
N SER A 395 26.41 6.46 -2.59
CA SER A 395 27.68 5.73 -2.49
C SER A 395 28.44 5.86 -3.80
N ASP A 396 29.74 6.15 -3.77
CA ASP A 396 30.52 6.38 -4.97
C ASP A 396 30.40 5.16 -5.91
N LEU A 397 29.58 5.27 -6.96
CA LEU A 397 29.27 4.16 -7.86
C LEU A 397 30.54 3.66 -8.57
N VAL A 398 31.52 4.56 -8.74
CA VAL A 398 32.84 4.22 -9.27
C VAL A 398 33.58 3.33 -8.29
N GLU A 399 33.54 3.67 -7.00
CA GLU A 399 34.15 2.87 -5.94
C GLU A 399 33.43 1.52 -5.76
N ASP A 400 32.09 1.50 -5.84
CA ASP A 400 31.30 0.27 -5.78
C ASP A 400 31.65 -0.69 -6.95
N ARG A 401 31.80 -0.16 -8.17
CA ARG A 401 32.31 -0.94 -9.31
C ARG A 401 33.69 -1.53 -9.00
N LYS A 402 34.63 -0.73 -8.48
CA LYS A 402 35.99 -1.20 -8.13
C LYS A 402 35.95 -2.30 -7.08
N LYS A 403 35.13 -2.15 -6.03
CA LYS A 403 34.91 -3.14 -4.97
C LYS A 403 34.39 -4.47 -5.56
N LEU A 404 33.37 -4.41 -6.42
CA LEU A 404 32.82 -5.60 -7.08
C LEU A 404 33.83 -6.27 -8.03
N LEU A 405 34.59 -5.47 -8.81
CA LEU A 405 35.62 -5.99 -9.70
C LEU A 405 36.73 -6.72 -8.93
N ARG A 406 37.25 -6.09 -7.87
CA ARG A 406 38.24 -6.71 -6.97
C ARG A 406 37.72 -8.02 -6.40
N TYR A 407 36.46 -8.05 -5.95
CA TYR A 407 35.83 -9.27 -5.44
C TYR A 407 35.77 -10.39 -6.49
N VAL A 408 35.30 -10.08 -7.71
CA VAL A 408 35.18 -11.07 -8.80
C VAL A 408 36.56 -11.58 -9.22
N LEU A 409 37.55 -10.70 -9.40
CA LEU A 409 38.92 -11.07 -9.78
C LEU A 409 39.55 -11.99 -8.74
N ARG A 410 39.44 -11.67 -7.45
CA ARG A 410 39.91 -12.54 -6.35
C ARG A 410 39.22 -13.89 -6.34
N LYS A 411 37.90 -13.94 -6.54
CA LYS A 411 37.15 -15.20 -6.61
C LYS A 411 37.54 -16.07 -7.82
N LYS A 412 38.03 -15.45 -8.90
CA LYS A 412 38.57 -16.15 -10.07
C LYS A 412 40.07 -16.48 -9.97
N GLY A 413 40.75 -16.11 -8.88
CA GLY A 413 42.18 -16.35 -8.69
C GLY A 413 43.12 -15.34 -9.38
N ARG A 414 42.60 -14.22 -9.88
CA ARG A 414 43.38 -13.14 -10.53
C ARG A 414 43.78 -12.09 -9.49
N TYR A 415 44.70 -12.46 -8.58
CA TYR A 415 45.04 -11.61 -7.44
C TYR A 415 45.86 -10.37 -7.80
N GLU A 416 46.80 -10.48 -8.75
CA GLU A 416 47.64 -9.35 -9.19
C GLU A 416 46.79 -8.18 -9.69
N GLU A 417 45.88 -8.44 -10.64
CA GLU A 417 44.95 -7.43 -11.16
C GLU A 417 43.99 -6.89 -10.10
N ALA A 418 43.65 -7.69 -9.09
CA ALA A 418 42.78 -7.26 -8.01
C ALA A 418 43.50 -6.35 -7.01
N ASP A 419 44.81 -6.49 -6.88
CA ASP A 419 45.65 -5.69 -5.96
C ASP A 419 46.11 -4.37 -6.62
N GLU A 420 46.11 -4.29 -7.95
CA GLU A 420 46.27 -3.02 -8.69
C GLU A 420 45.09 -2.05 -8.48
N LEU A 421 43.91 -2.57 -8.12
CA LEU A 421 42.74 -1.75 -7.84
C LEU A 421 42.83 -1.13 -6.44
N TYR A 422 43.27 0.13 -6.36
CA TYR A 422 43.20 0.90 -5.11
C TYR A 422 41.75 1.18 -4.75
N VAL A 423 41.32 0.63 -3.61
CA VAL A 423 39.99 0.78 -3.02
C VAL A 423 40.20 1.26 -1.59
N GLU A 424 39.60 2.39 -1.22
CA GLU A 424 39.60 2.82 0.19
C GLU A 424 38.83 1.78 1.02
N GLU A 425 39.48 1.26 2.06
CA GLU A 425 38.90 0.24 2.92
C GLU A 425 37.87 0.88 3.85
N ASP A 426 36.61 0.94 3.40
CA ASP A 426 35.48 1.08 4.31
C ASP A 426 35.07 -0.29 4.84
N SER A 427 35.08 -0.42 6.17
CA SER A 427 34.68 -1.60 6.92
C SER A 427 33.17 -1.85 6.81
N LEU A 428 32.71 -2.38 5.68
CA LEU A 428 31.33 -2.84 5.49
C LEU A 428 31.30 -4.23 4.85
N PHE A 429 31.95 -5.16 5.54
CA PHE A 429 31.55 -6.56 5.61
C PHE A 429 31.47 -6.99 7.06
#